data_AF-A0A7C7LRE8-F1
#
_entry.id   AF-A0A7C7LRE8-F1
#
_cell.length_a   1.000
_cell.length_b   1.000
_cell.length_c   1.000
_cell.angle_alpha   90.00
_cell.angle_beta   90.00
_cell.angle_gamma   90.00
#
_symmetry.space_group_name_H-M   'P 1'
#
loop_
_entity.id
_entity.type
_entity.pdbx_description
1 polymer ?
#
loop_
_entity_poly.entity_id
_entity_poly.type
_entity_poly.pdbx_seq_one_letter_code
_entity_poly.pdbx_strand_id
1 'polypeptide(L)' 'MTVEDASKKRYIHLRDRVQKPTKPIGPDDSSDDDDGPKRPEVDKPNTKELLRRMRRVDKDQSRRYRQRTGE' A
#
# COMPACT_ATOMS: atom_id res chain seq x y z
N MET A 1 -37.81 -39.70 13.24
CA MET A 1 -37.37 -38.55 12.41
C MET A 1 -37.31 -37.33 13.33
N THR A 2 -36.12 -36.98 13.82
CA THR A 2 -35.90 -35.73 14.58
C THR A 2 -34.63 -35.09 14.06
N VAL A 3 -34.81 -34.11 13.19
CA VAL A 3 -33.76 -33.35 12.49
C VAL A 3 -33.28 -32.20 13.39
N GLU A 4 -32.69 -32.50 14.54
CA GLU A 4 -32.15 -31.45 15.44
C GLU A 4 -30.65 -31.19 15.25
N ASP A 5 -30.06 -31.73 14.18
CA ASP A 5 -28.61 -31.74 13.98
C ASP A 5 -28.11 -30.65 13.01
N ALA A 6 -28.82 -29.52 12.90
CA ALA A 6 -28.46 -28.45 11.95
C ALA A 6 -28.31 -27.05 12.58
N SER A 7 -28.56 -26.88 13.89
CA SER A 7 -28.38 -25.58 14.57
C SER A 7 -26.99 -25.40 15.19
N LYS A 8 -26.08 -26.35 14.97
CA LYS A 8 -24.62 -26.17 15.18
C LYS A 8 -23.92 -25.65 13.91
N LYS A 9 -24.67 -25.12 12.95
CA LYS A 9 -24.11 -24.41 11.79
C LYS A 9 -23.75 -22.98 12.19
N ARG A 10 -22.44 -22.77 12.29
CA ARG A 10 -21.75 -21.49 12.01
C ARG A 10 -21.80 -20.39 13.06
N TYR A 11 -21.59 -20.71 14.33
CA TYR A 11 -20.94 -19.74 15.23
C TYR A 11 -19.43 -19.93 15.17
N ILE A 12 -18.86 -19.65 13.98
CA ILE A 12 -17.43 -19.34 13.88
C ILE A 12 -17.31 -17.98 14.55
N HIS A 13 -16.79 -17.99 15.78
CA HIS A 13 -16.53 -16.79 16.54
C HIS A 13 -15.74 -15.81 15.66
N LEU A 14 -16.39 -14.74 15.20
CA LEU A 14 -15.77 -13.49 14.78
C LEU A 14 -15.13 -12.79 16.00
N ARG A 15 -14.44 -13.56 16.85
CA ARG A 15 -13.68 -13.01 17.96
C ARG A 15 -12.34 -12.54 17.41
N ASP A 16 -12.12 -11.24 17.60
CA ASP A 16 -10.81 -10.59 17.71
C ASP A 16 -10.03 -10.28 16.41
N ARG A 17 -10.70 -10.13 15.26
CA ARG A 17 -10.05 -9.36 14.17
C ARG A 17 -10.10 -7.88 14.51
N VAL A 18 -9.11 -7.41 15.26
CA VAL A 18 -8.80 -5.98 15.39
C VAL A 18 -8.67 -5.42 13.98
N GLN A 19 -9.59 -4.54 13.61
CA GLN A 19 -9.55 -3.86 12.32
C GLN A 19 -8.36 -2.92 12.36
N LYS A 20 -7.35 -3.20 11.51
CA LYS A 20 -6.28 -2.24 11.26
C LYS A 20 -6.89 -0.95 10.70
N PRO A 21 -6.32 0.23 11.01
CA PRO A 21 -6.77 1.47 10.41
C PRO A 21 -6.83 1.32 8.88
N THR A 22 -7.98 1.66 8.30
CA THR A 22 -8.26 1.52 6.86
C THR A 22 -7.69 2.66 6.04
N LYS A 23 -7.09 3.65 6.69
CA LYS A 23 -6.46 4.79 6.05
C LYS A 23 -5.10 4.34 5.51
N PRO A 24 -4.76 4.68 4.26
CA PRO A 24 -3.40 4.48 3.78
C PRO A 24 -2.44 5.28 4.67
N ILE A 25 -1.37 4.63 5.13
CA ILE A 25 -0.26 5.29 5.83
C ILE A 25 0.24 6.39 4.91
N GLY A 26 0.01 7.64 5.31
CA GLY A 26 0.50 8.81 4.61
C GLY A 26 2.01 8.89 4.68
N PRO A 27 2.68 9.67 3.81
CA PRO A 27 4.11 9.91 3.91
C PRO A 27 4.53 10.52 5.27
N ASP A 28 3.58 11.17 5.95
CA ASP A 28 3.65 11.77 7.29
C ASP A 28 3.31 10.79 8.42
N ASP A 29 2.76 9.61 8.10
CA ASP A 29 2.37 8.57 9.05
C ASP A 29 3.55 7.58 9.31
N SER A 30 4.76 8.04 8.95
CA SER A 30 6.01 7.42 9.40
C SER A 30 6.00 7.51 10.92
N SER A 31 6.07 6.38 11.58
CA SER A 31 6.22 6.29 13.02
C SER A 31 7.48 7.08 13.41
N ASP A 32 7.31 8.34 13.78
CA ASP A 32 8.29 9.16 14.50
C ASP A 32 8.46 8.64 15.95
N ASP A 33 8.06 7.40 16.23
CA ASP A 33 8.48 6.68 17.42
C ASP A 33 10.00 6.53 17.34
N ASP A 34 10.70 7.36 18.13
CA ASP A 34 12.14 7.60 18.25
C ASP A 34 13.05 6.36 18.50
N ASP A 35 12.59 5.14 18.19
CA ASP A 35 13.26 3.87 18.50
C ASP A 35 14.07 3.30 17.31
N GLY A 36 14.17 4.00 16.18
CA GLY A 36 14.83 3.49 14.98
C GLY A 36 15.57 4.52 14.11
N PRO A 37 16.56 4.09 13.30
CA PRO A 37 17.26 4.96 12.39
C PRO A 37 16.28 5.61 11.39
N LYS A 38 16.32 6.94 11.34
CA LYS A 38 15.46 7.74 10.47
C LYS A 38 15.77 7.46 9.01
N ARG A 39 14.75 7.64 8.16
CA ARG A 39 14.94 7.61 6.71
C ARG A 39 15.98 8.69 6.32
N PRO A 40 16.98 8.36 5.48
CA PRO A 40 17.95 9.34 5.02
C PRO A 40 17.27 10.51 4.29
N GLU A 41 17.69 11.72 4.62
CA GLU A 41 17.30 12.95 3.92
C GLU A 41 18.09 13.07 2.61
N VAL A 42 17.73 12.24 1.63
CA VAL A 42 18.31 12.29 0.28
C VAL A 42 17.33 12.89 -0.71
N ASP A 43 17.82 13.82 -1.53
CA ASP A 43 17.04 14.42 -2.61
C ASP A 43 16.67 13.39 -3.68
N LYS A 44 15.45 13.53 -4.20
CA LYS A 44 14.98 12.68 -5.31
C LYS A 44 15.69 13.08 -6.60
N PRO A 45 16.12 12.11 -7.44
CA PRO A 45 16.74 12.40 -8.73
C PRO A 45 15.75 13.10 -9.68
N ASN A 46 16.22 14.08 -10.46
CA ASN A 46 15.36 14.78 -11.43
C ASN A 46 14.99 13.86 -12.62
N THR A 47 13.70 13.53 -12.76
CA THR A 47 13.22 12.57 -13.76
C THR A 47 12.65 13.21 -15.04
N LYS A 48 12.61 14.56 -15.14
CA LYS A 48 11.91 15.27 -16.24
C LYS A 48 12.48 14.92 -17.62
N GLU A 49 13.80 14.96 -17.78
CA GLU A 49 14.47 14.64 -19.05
C GLU A 49 14.34 13.15 -19.41
N LEU A 50 14.39 12.27 -18.41
CA LEU A 50 14.14 10.84 -18.60
C LEU A 50 12.72 10.59 -19.13
N LEU A 51 11.70 11.15 -18.49
CA LEU A 51 10.31 11.04 -18.90
C LEU A 51 10.06 11.62 -20.30
N ARG A 52 10.75 12.72 -20.64
CA ARG A 52 10.69 13.34 -21.97
C ARG A 52 11.28 12.40 -23.04
N ARG A 53 12.42 11.78 -22.76
CA ARG A 53 13.03 10.79 -23.67
C ARG A 53 12.19 9.52 -23.77
N MET A 54 11.66 9.01 -22.65
CA MET A 54 10.75 7.87 -22.64
C MET A 54 9.54 8.17 -23.51
N ARG A 55 8.88 9.32 -23.37
CA ARG A 55 7.71 9.66 -24.20
C ARG A 55 8.00 9.65 -25.71
N ARG A 56 9.25 9.98 -26.10
CA ARG A 56 9.69 9.92 -27.50
C ARG A 56 9.95 8.48 -27.97
N VAL A 57 10.54 7.64 -27.13
CA VAL A 57 10.89 6.24 -27.45
C VAL A 57 9.69 5.31 -27.31
N ASP A 58 9.03 5.35 -26.15
CA ASP A 58 7.86 4.56 -25.78
C ASP A 58 6.99 5.31 -24.75
N LYS A 59 5.79 5.71 -25.19
CA LYS A 59 4.83 6.45 -24.36
C LYS A 59 4.34 5.62 -23.17
N ASP A 60 4.20 4.31 -23.30
CA ASP A 60 3.69 3.45 -22.24
C ASP A 60 4.73 3.20 -21.16
N GLN A 61 6.03 3.16 -21.51
CA GLN A 61 7.10 3.17 -20.51
C GLN A 61 7.06 4.44 -19.66
N SER A 62 6.83 5.61 -20.27
CA SER A 62 6.69 6.86 -19.50
C SER A 62 5.50 6.84 -18.54
N ARG A 63 4.41 6.13 -18.89
CA ARG A 63 3.22 5.99 -18.04
C ARG A 63 3.47 5.02 -16.89
N ARG A 64 4.05 3.85 -17.18
CA ARG A 64 4.42 2.84 -16.17
C ARG A 64 5.42 3.39 -15.15
N TYR A 65 6.39 4.19 -15.62
CA TYR A 65 7.37 4.81 -14.73
C TYR A 65 6.70 5.76 -13.73
N ARG A 66 5.81 6.66 -14.17
CA ARG A 66 5.05 7.56 -13.28
C ARG A 66 4.23 6.77 -12.25
N GLN A 67 3.51 5.75 -12.69
CA GLN A 67 2.72 4.90 -11.77
C GLN A 67 3.58 4.17 -10.75
N ARG A 68 4.77 3.69 -11.14
CA ARG A 68 5.67 2.95 -10.26
C ARG A 68 6.41 3.85 -9.28
N THR A 69 6.84 5.02 -9.73
CA THR A 69 7.76 5.90 -8.97
C THR A 69 7.05 7.04 -8.25
N GLY A 70 5.79 7.33 -8.59
CA GLY A 70 5.05 8.47 -8.07
C GLY A 70 5.48 9.81 -8.66
N GLU A 71 6.27 9.79 -9.75
CA GLU A 71 6.64 10.96 -10.55
C GLU A 71 5.53 11.41 -11.51
#